data_AF-A0A962M9R5-F1
#
_entry.id   AF-A0A962M9R5-F1
#
_cell.length_a   1.000
_cell.length_b   1.000
_cell.length_c   1.000
_cell.angle_alpha   90.00
_cell.angle_beta   90.00
_cell.angle_gamma   90.00
#
_symmetry.space_group_name_H-M   'P 1'
#
loop_
_entity.id
_entity.type
_entity.pdbx_description
1 polymer ?
#
loop_
_entity_poly.entity_id
_entity_poly.type
_entity_poly.pdbx_seq_one_letter_code
_entity_poly.pdbx_strand_id
1 'polypeptide(L)'
;DFALSLGCRPLTIVNTPDLLGGIQQTRGFLQTCWIHEENCAKGIVRLENYSKEEDTVNGGWKDKPKHDDNSNGADALRTLAQGLAHRHGDLMSLSAATDSNQYRAILPEPEPEY
;
A
#
# COMPACT_ATOMS: atom_id res chain seq x y z
N ASP A 1 9.37 -12.05 14.01
CA ASP A 1 10.68 -12.08 14.72
C ASP A 1 11.84 -11.53 13.90
N PHE A 2 12.08 -12.00 12.67
CA PHE A 2 13.20 -11.50 11.84
C PHE A 2 13.13 -9.99 11.48
N ALA A 3 11.97 -9.47 11.08
CA ALA A 3 11.82 -8.04 10.78
C ALA A 3 12.11 -7.14 12.02
N LEU A 4 11.74 -7.62 13.21
CA LEU A 4 12.02 -6.92 14.47
C LEU A 4 13.51 -6.90 14.81
N SER A 5 14.27 -7.95 14.44
CA SER A 5 15.72 -7.98 14.63
C SER A 5 16.46 -7.05 13.67
N LEU A 6 15.85 -6.69 12.54
CA LEU A 6 16.38 -5.67 11.62
C LEU A 6 16.04 -4.24 12.06
N GLY A 7 15.35 -4.06 13.19
CA GLY A 7 14.97 -2.75 13.70
C GLY A 7 13.70 -2.17 13.09
N CYS A 8 12.97 -2.92 12.27
CA CYS A 8 11.69 -2.46 11.70
C CYS A 8 10.63 -2.37 12.81
N ARG A 9 10.46 -1.16 13.37
CA ARG A 9 9.49 -0.86 14.43
C ARG A 9 8.85 0.52 14.19
N PRO A 10 7.55 0.71 14.52
CA PRO A 10 6.58 -0.30 14.98
C PRO A 10 6.11 -1.21 13.84
N LEU A 11 5.72 -2.46 14.16
CA LEU A 11 5.22 -3.44 13.19
C LEU A 11 3.79 -3.83 13.55
N THR A 12 2.84 -3.44 12.70
CA THR A 12 1.43 -3.84 12.79
C THR A 12 1.12 -4.77 11.63
N ILE A 13 0.54 -5.93 11.94
CA ILE A 13 0.07 -6.87 10.92
C ILE A 13 -1.33 -6.43 10.49
N VAL A 14 -1.46 -6.08 9.21
CA VAL A 14 -2.72 -5.59 8.64
C VAL A 14 -3.46 -6.75 7.98
N ASN A 15 -4.78 -6.85 8.24
CA ASN A 15 -5.63 -7.75 7.48
C ASN A 15 -5.93 -7.14 6.11
N THR A 16 -5.49 -7.82 5.05
CA THR A 16 -5.63 -7.33 3.67
C THR A 16 -6.77 -8.04 2.95
N PRO A 17 -7.48 -7.37 2.02
CA PRO A 17 -8.47 -8.03 1.16
C PRO A 17 -7.83 -9.08 0.25
N ASP A 18 -8.66 -9.82 -0.48
CA ASP A 18 -8.23 -10.66 -1.58
C ASP A 18 -7.51 -9.85 -2.68
N LEU A 19 -6.82 -10.52 -3.60
CA LEU A 19 -5.98 -9.88 -4.59
C LEU A 19 -6.73 -8.83 -5.42
N LEU A 20 -7.93 -9.15 -5.90
CA LEU A 20 -8.71 -8.22 -6.72
C LEU A 20 -9.21 -7.02 -5.89
N GLY A 21 -9.67 -7.27 -4.66
CA GLY A 21 -10.01 -6.20 -3.71
C GLY A 21 -8.82 -5.28 -3.44
N GLY A 22 -7.63 -5.85 -3.24
CA GLY A 22 -6.39 -5.10 -3.03
C GLY A 22 -5.98 -4.28 -4.25
N ILE A 23 -6.12 -4.81 -5.46
CA ILE A 23 -5.88 -4.06 -6.71
C ILE A 23 -6.85 -2.88 -6.81
N GLN A 24 -8.14 -3.09 -6.47
CA GLN A 24 -9.13 -2.02 -6.55
C GLN A 24 -8.87 -0.92 -5.51
N GLN A 25 -8.48 -1.28 -4.29
CA GLN A 25 -8.01 -0.32 -3.29
C GLN A 25 -6.79 0.47 -3.77
N THR A 26 -5.83 -0.21 -4.38
CA THR A 26 -4.61 0.42 -4.92
C THR A 26 -4.94 1.44 -6.00
N ARG A 27 -5.91 1.15 -6.88
CA ARG A 27 -6.38 2.10 -7.90
C ARG A 27 -6.98 3.36 -7.29
N GLY A 28 -7.82 3.21 -6.26
CA GLY A 28 -8.39 4.35 -5.54
C GLY A 28 -7.31 5.20 -4.85
N PHE A 29 -6.32 4.55 -4.23
CA PHE A 29 -5.18 5.23 -3.62
C PHE A 29 -4.29 5.94 -4.65
N LEU A 30 -4.04 5.33 -5.81
CA LEU A 30 -3.20 5.91 -6.85
C LEU A 30 -3.75 7.27 -7.35
N GLN A 31 -5.07 7.45 -7.34
CA GLN A 31 -5.72 8.72 -7.71
C GLN A 31 -5.38 9.89 -6.76
N THR A 32 -4.92 9.60 -5.54
CA THR A 32 -4.52 10.62 -4.57
C THR A 32 -3.01 10.82 -4.50
N CYS A 33 -2.24 10.05 -5.27
CA CYS A 33 -0.79 10.05 -5.23
C CYS A 33 -0.19 11.15 -6.12
N TRP A 34 0.85 11.79 -5.61
CA TRP A 34 1.76 12.62 -6.40
C TRP A 34 3.10 11.88 -6.45
N ILE A 35 3.54 11.50 -7.64
CA ILE A 35 4.74 10.69 -7.84
C ILE A 35 5.80 11.56 -8.50
N HIS A 36 6.99 11.61 -7.89
CA HIS A 36 8.11 12.34 -8.47
C HIS A 36 8.61 11.63 -9.73
N GLU A 37 8.56 12.30 -10.88
CA GLU A 37 8.83 11.69 -12.19
C GLU A 37 10.24 11.08 -12.28
N GLU A 38 11.29 11.86 -12.01
CA GLU A 38 12.68 11.41 -12.21
C GLU A 38 13.11 10.36 -11.18
N ASN A 39 12.92 10.66 -9.89
CA ASN A 39 13.35 9.79 -8.80
C ASN A 39 12.55 8.48 -8.70
N CYS A 40 11.34 8.44 -9.28
CA CYS A 40 10.50 7.26 -9.28
C CYS A 40 10.28 6.66 -10.68
N ALA A 41 11.08 7.06 -11.68
CA ALA A 41 10.91 6.66 -13.08
C ALA A 41 10.76 5.13 -13.26
N LYS A 42 11.60 4.34 -12.59
CA LYS A 42 11.50 2.87 -12.62
C LYS A 42 10.15 2.38 -12.10
N GLY A 43 9.67 2.94 -10.98
CA GLY A 43 8.38 2.60 -10.39
C GLY A 43 7.22 2.96 -11.30
N ILE A 44 7.27 4.13 -11.93
CA ILE A 44 6.26 4.58 -12.90
C ILE A 44 6.16 3.58 -14.06
N VAL A 45 7.30 3.20 -14.66
CA VAL A 45 7.33 2.19 -15.75
C VAL A 45 6.72 0.86 -15.28
N ARG A 46 6.98 0.43 -14.04
CA ARG A 46 6.36 -0.80 -13.50
C ARG A 46 4.85 -0.67 -13.38
N LEU A 47 4.34 0.46 -12.92
CA LEU A 47 2.90 0.70 -12.78
C LEU A 47 2.20 0.77 -14.14
N GLU A 48 2.80 1.45 -15.13
CA GLU A 48 2.26 1.57 -16.49
C GLU A 48 2.17 0.21 -17.21
N ASN A 49 3.11 -0.70 -16.94
CA ASN A 49 3.18 -2.01 -17.58
C ASN A 49 2.54 -3.14 -16.76
N TYR A 50 1.88 -2.84 -15.65
CA TYR A 50 1.19 -3.86 -14.87
C TYR A 50 -0.03 -4.40 -15.64
N SER A 51 -0.02 -5.70 -15.95
CA SER A 51 -1.03 -6.33 -16.81
C SER A 51 -1.52 -7.67 -16.26
N LYS A 52 -2.63 -8.15 -16.84
CA LYS A 52 -3.06 -9.54 -16.68
C LYS A 52 -2.15 -10.48 -17.45
N GLU A 53 -2.09 -11.73 -17.01
CA GLU A 53 -1.42 -12.80 -17.75
C GLU A 53 -2.30 -13.22 -18.93
N GLU A 54 -1.72 -13.31 -20.12
CA GLU A 54 -2.44 -13.82 -21.30
C GLU A 54 -2.63 -15.33 -21.20
N ASP A 55 -3.80 -15.82 -21.61
CA ASP A 55 -4.04 -17.24 -21.81
C ASP A 55 -3.74 -17.60 -23.27
N THR A 56 -2.51 -18.03 -23.53
CA THR A 56 -2.07 -18.40 -24.89
C THR A 56 -2.71 -19.70 -25.40
N VAL A 57 -3.37 -20.48 -24.53
CA VAL A 57 -3.97 -21.77 -24.89
C VAL A 57 -5.44 -21.58 -25.29
N ASN A 58 -6.20 -20.87 -24.46
CA ASN A 58 -7.63 -20.66 -24.69
C ASN A 58 -7.94 -19.33 -25.40
N GLY A 59 -6.94 -18.45 -25.54
CA GLY A 59 -7.11 -17.08 -25.96
C GLY A 59 -7.69 -16.21 -24.84
N GLY A 60 -7.26 -14.95 -24.77
CA GLY A 60 -7.77 -13.97 -23.81
C GLY A 60 -6.87 -13.79 -22.58
N TRP A 61 -7.47 -13.39 -21.45
CA TRP A 61 -6.74 -13.02 -20.24
C TRP A 61 -7.11 -13.91 -19.07
N LYS A 62 -6.12 -14.30 -18.27
CA LYS A 62 -6.33 -14.97 -16.98
C LYS A 62 -6.83 -13.96 -15.94
N ASP A 63 -7.43 -14.48 -14.88
CA ASP A 63 -7.90 -13.64 -13.77
C ASP A 63 -6.75 -13.08 -12.92
N LYS A 64 -5.59 -13.74 -12.95
CA LYS A 64 -4.40 -13.32 -12.21
C LYS A 64 -3.54 -12.32 -13.00
N PRO A 65 -2.87 -11.39 -12.30
CA PRO A 65 -1.84 -10.56 -12.90
C PRO A 65 -0.66 -11.40 -13.40
N LYS A 66 0.02 -10.88 -14.41
CA LYS A 66 1.27 -11.46 -14.91
C LYS A 66 2.34 -11.32 -13.83
N HIS A 67 2.99 -12.42 -13.45
CA HIS A 67 4.05 -12.39 -12.45
C HIS A 67 5.39 -12.01 -13.08
N ASP A 68 5.69 -10.71 -13.03
CA ASP A 68 6.96 -10.12 -13.48
C ASP A 68 7.37 -8.92 -12.60
N ASP A 69 8.45 -8.25 -12.96
CA ASP A 69 8.92 -7.06 -12.24
C ASP A 69 7.86 -5.94 -12.15
N ASN A 70 6.93 -5.87 -13.11
CA ASN A 70 5.87 -4.87 -13.10
C ASN A 70 4.86 -5.20 -11.99
N SER A 71 4.56 -6.48 -11.80
CA SER A 71 3.77 -6.94 -10.64
C SER A 71 4.45 -6.67 -9.30
N ASN A 72 5.78 -6.79 -9.21
CA ASN A 72 6.50 -6.46 -7.97
C ASN A 72 6.38 -4.95 -7.62
N GLY A 73 6.48 -4.07 -8.61
CA GLY A 73 6.28 -2.64 -8.41
C GLY A 73 4.85 -2.29 -8.00
N ALA A 74 3.86 -2.91 -8.64
CA ALA A 74 2.45 -2.74 -8.28
C ALA A 74 2.14 -3.28 -6.87
N ASP A 75 2.75 -4.40 -6.47
CA ASP A 75 2.58 -5.02 -5.16
C ASP A 75 3.14 -4.13 -4.04
N ALA A 76 4.28 -3.48 -4.25
CA ALA A 76 4.82 -2.51 -3.29
C ALA A 76 3.84 -1.35 -3.04
N LEU A 77 3.24 -0.80 -4.10
CA LEU A 77 2.22 0.24 -3.97
C LEU A 77 0.94 -0.30 -3.31
N ARG A 78 0.55 -1.54 -3.61
CA ARG A 78 -0.61 -2.19 -2.98
C ARG A 78 -0.41 -2.35 -1.48
N THR A 79 0.77 -2.78 -1.03
CA THR A 79 1.10 -2.86 0.39
C THR A 79 0.99 -1.49 1.08
N LEU A 80 1.48 -0.42 0.44
CA LEU A 80 1.32 0.94 0.95
C LEU A 80 -0.16 1.35 1.07
N ALA A 81 -0.94 1.14 0.01
CA ALA A 81 -2.36 1.47 -0.01
C ALA A 81 -3.14 0.75 1.09
N GLN A 82 -2.88 -0.54 1.28
CA GLN A 82 -3.53 -1.37 2.30
C GLN A 82 -3.14 -0.95 3.72
N GLY A 83 -1.85 -0.64 3.95
CA GLY A 83 -1.38 -0.15 5.24
C GLY A 83 -1.99 1.20 5.63
N LEU A 84 -2.11 2.13 4.67
CA LEU A 84 -2.74 3.43 4.90
C LEU A 84 -4.25 3.33 5.09
N ALA A 85 -4.94 2.46 4.34
CA ALA A 85 -6.37 2.22 4.51
C ALA A 85 -6.70 1.68 5.91
N HIS A 86 -5.86 0.76 6.43
CA HIS A 86 -5.98 0.27 7.80
C HIS A 86 -5.83 1.40 8.83
N ARG A 87 -4.77 2.22 8.72
CA ARG A 87 -4.58 3.38 9.60
C ARG A 87 -5.76 4.35 9.53
N HIS A 88 -6.31 4.61 8.35
CA HIS A 88 -7.47 5.50 8.21
C HIS A 88 -8.73 4.91 8.84
N GLY A 89 -8.95 3.60 8.71
CA GLY A 89 -10.00 2.88 9.44
C GLY A 89 -9.83 3.01 10.95
N ASP A 90 -8.60 2.86 11.44
CA ASP A 90 -8.28 3.04 12.87
C ASP A 90 -8.56 4.48 13.31
N LEU A 91 -8.10 5.50 12.58
CA LEU A 91 -8.34 6.91 12.88
C LEU A 91 -9.82 7.27 12.86
N MET A 92 -10.61 6.73 11.93
CA MET A 92 -12.06 6.92 11.87
C MET A 92 -12.75 6.21 13.04
N SER A 93 -12.34 4.99 13.38
CA SER A 93 -12.86 4.26 14.55
C SER A 93 -12.53 4.95 15.87
N LEU A 94 -11.33 5.53 15.98
CA LEU A 94 -10.89 6.32 17.12
C LEU A 94 -11.66 7.64 17.18
N SER A 95 -11.90 8.31 16.05
CA SER A 95 -12.72 9.54 16.02
C SER A 95 -14.19 9.29 16.39
N ALA A 96 -14.75 8.12 16.03
CA ALA A 96 -16.08 7.70 16.45
C ALA A 96 -16.12 7.30 17.94
N ALA A 97 -14.99 6.86 18.51
CA ALA A 97 -14.86 6.48 19.92
C ALA A 97 -14.39 7.62 20.85
N THR A 98 -13.88 8.73 20.32
CA THR A 98 -13.23 9.79 21.11
C THR A 98 -14.14 11.01 21.26
N ASP A 99 -15.10 10.88 22.17
CA ASP A 99 -15.40 11.98 23.08
C ASP A 99 -14.22 12.10 24.07
N SER A 100 -13.42 13.16 23.91
CA SER A 100 -12.36 13.67 24.81
C SER A 100 -11.09 12.82 25.09
N ASN A 101 -9.95 13.40 24.66
CA ASN A 101 -8.69 13.51 25.45
C ASN A 101 -7.56 12.44 25.36
N GLN A 102 -7.38 11.72 24.23
CA GLN A 102 -6.21 10.81 24.05
C GLN A 102 -5.26 11.13 22.87
N TYR A 103 -5.42 12.28 22.21
CA TYR A 103 -4.69 12.63 20.97
C TYR A 103 -3.19 12.94 21.10
N ARG A 104 -2.53 12.75 22.26
CA ARG A 104 -1.08 12.99 22.41
C ARG A 104 -0.17 11.80 22.09
N ALA A 105 -0.70 10.60 21.82
CA ALA A 105 0.13 9.39 21.80
C ALA A 105 0.53 8.83 20.42
N ILE A 106 0.09 9.41 19.29
CA ILE A 106 0.24 8.79 17.95
C ILE A 106 1.05 9.65 16.96
N LEU A 107 1.27 10.93 17.26
CA LEU A 107 2.19 11.74 16.47
C LEU A 107 3.62 11.44 16.94
N PRO A 108 4.56 11.09 16.05
CA PRO A 108 5.97 11.08 16.43
C PRO A 108 6.31 12.47 16.99
N GLU A 109 6.96 12.50 18.15
CA GLU A 109 7.46 13.75 18.75
C GLU A 109 8.27 14.50 17.68
N PRO A 110 8.09 15.82 17.54
CA PRO A 110 8.82 16.58 16.53
C PRO A 110 10.32 16.40 16.76
N GLU A 111 11.03 16.01 15.70
CA GLU A 111 12.49 15.94 15.69
C GLU A 111 13.07 17.28 16.19
N PRO A 112 14.09 17.27 17.08
CA PRO A 112 14.67 18.50 17.58
C PRO A 112 15.28 19.29 16.43
N GLU A 113 14.77 20.50 16.23
CA GLU A 113 15.33 21.49 15.30
C GLU A 113 16.76 21.81 15.76
N TYR A 114 17.76 21.58 14.88
CA TYR A 114 19.17 21.90 15.14
C TYR A 114 19.52 23.28 14.59
#